data_AF-A0A7N5KLV4-F1
#
_entry.id   AF-A0A7N5KLV4-F1
#
_cell.length_a   1.000
_cell.length_b   1.000
_cell.length_c   1.000
_cell.angle_alpha   90.00
_cell.angle_beta   90.00
_cell.angle_gamma   90.00
#
_symmetry.space_group_name_H-M   'P 1'
#
loop_
_entity.id
_entity.type
_entity.pdbx_description
1 polymer ?
#
loop_
_entity_poly.entity_id
_entity_poly.type
_entity_poly.pdbx_seq_one_letter_code
_entity_poly.pdbx_strand_id
1 'polypeptide(L)'
;MDHHVSTIKPRRIQNQNVIHRLERRRISSGKAGTHWHQVRVFHQNVFPNFTVVNVEKPPCFLRKFSPDGRYFIAFSSDQTSLEIYEYQGCQAAEDLLQGYEGEILSNGNDQRSVNIRGRLFERFFVLLHITNVAANGEHLNRECSLFTDDCRCVIVGSAAYLPDEPHPPFYEVYRNSESVTPNPRSPLEDYSLHIIDLHTGRLCDTRTFKCDKVVLSHNQGLYLYKNILAILSVQQQTIHVFQVTPEGTFIDVRTIGRFCYEDDLLTVSAVFPEVQRDSQTGMANPFRDPFINSLKHRLLVYLWRRAEQDGSAMAKRRFFQYFDQLRQLRMWKMQLLDENHLFIKYTSEDVVTLRVTDPSQIEVERSMYSDHELRALDETQRLAKKKADLYDEEEDEQDIMLVQDLEDVWEQKFLQFKPGARITEADKKNDRTSLHRKLDRNLVLLVKEKLGDQDVWMLPQTEWQPGETLRGTAERTLATLSEKAEPMLGPQGGWSSQAMSQDCCSDGHRDTAPLQSPGGSEPSGTETSLRWM
;
A
#
# COMPACT_ATOMS: atom_id res chain seq x y z
N MET A 1 38.00 -17.49 -34.37
CA MET A 1 38.77 -16.55 -33.53
C MET A 1 38.13 -15.19 -33.71
N ASP A 2 37.58 -14.65 -32.63
CA ASP A 2 37.53 -13.22 -32.27
C ASP A 2 36.43 -13.02 -31.22
N HIS A 3 36.83 -13.19 -29.96
CA HIS A 3 36.01 -12.93 -28.80
C HIS A 3 35.87 -11.41 -28.60
N HIS A 4 34.67 -10.88 -28.85
CA HIS A 4 34.31 -9.52 -28.48
C HIS A 4 34.15 -9.44 -26.95
N VAL A 5 35.20 -9.04 -26.25
CA VAL A 5 35.12 -8.67 -24.82
C VAL A 5 34.32 -7.38 -24.71
N SER A 6 33.14 -7.44 -24.09
CA SER A 6 32.32 -6.28 -23.77
C SER A 6 33.03 -5.41 -22.73
N THR A 7 33.84 -4.47 -23.20
CA THR A 7 34.53 -3.51 -22.33
C THR A 7 33.48 -2.63 -21.64
N ILE A 8 33.34 -2.78 -20.33
CA ILE A 8 32.48 -1.93 -19.49
C ILE A 8 32.90 -0.48 -19.72
N LYS A 9 32.05 0.32 -20.38
CA LYS A 9 32.31 1.75 -20.55
C LYS A 9 32.38 2.38 -19.15
N PRO A 10 33.51 2.99 -18.77
CA PRO A 10 33.63 3.63 -17.46
C PRO A 10 32.54 4.70 -17.33
N ARG A 11 31.79 4.65 -16.22
CA ARG A 11 30.74 5.64 -15.96
C ARG A 11 31.40 7.02 -15.89
N ARG A 12 30.92 7.95 -16.71
CA ARG A 12 31.37 9.34 -16.68
C ARG A 12 30.96 9.95 -15.33
N ILE A 13 31.93 10.14 -14.43
CA ILE A 13 31.71 10.79 -13.15
C ILE A 13 31.20 12.19 -13.44
N GLN A 14 29.99 12.48 -12.95
CA GLN A 14 29.41 13.80 -13.11
C GLN A 14 30.04 14.78 -12.14
N ASN A 15 30.01 16.07 -12.50
CA ASN A 15 30.59 17.13 -11.70
C ASN A 15 30.10 17.03 -10.23
N GLN A 16 31.06 16.88 -9.31
CA GLN A 16 30.80 16.74 -7.88
C GLN A 16 30.71 18.10 -7.17
N ASN A 17 30.94 19.21 -7.88
CA ASN A 17 30.82 20.54 -7.30
C ASN A 17 29.39 20.80 -6.77
N VAL A 18 29.30 21.19 -5.50
CA VAL A 18 28.05 21.51 -4.79
C VAL A 18 27.24 22.60 -5.50
N ILE A 19 27.90 23.66 -5.98
CA ILE A 19 27.25 24.79 -6.67
C ILE A 19 26.58 24.30 -7.95
N HIS A 20 27.29 23.47 -8.74
CA HIS A 20 26.75 22.91 -9.97
C HIS A 20 25.58 21.93 -9.68
N ARG A 21 25.60 21.19 -8.57
CA ARG A 21 24.48 20.32 -8.17
C ARG A 21 23.28 21.13 -7.64
N LEU A 22 23.51 22.22 -6.93
CA LEU A 22 22.47 23.17 -6.48
C LEU A 22 21.77 23.83 -7.66
N GLU A 23 22.53 24.38 -8.61
CA GLU A 23 21.96 25.00 -9.82
C GLU A 23 21.19 23.98 -10.65
N ARG A 24 21.70 22.76 -10.79
CA ARG A 24 20.98 21.70 -11.49
C ARG A 24 19.69 21.27 -10.79
N ARG A 25 19.65 21.29 -9.45
CA ARG A 25 18.43 21.06 -8.67
C ARG A 25 17.43 22.21 -8.86
N ARG A 26 17.92 23.45 -8.96
CA ARG A 26 17.08 24.64 -9.19
C ARG A 26 16.46 24.64 -10.59
N ILE A 27 17.21 24.20 -11.60
CA ILE A 27 16.83 24.31 -13.02
C ILE A 27 16.18 23.03 -13.56
N SER A 28 16.50 21.85 -13.03
CA SER A 28 15.98 20.58 -13.53
C SER A 28 15.28 19.77 -12.44
N SER A 29 13.99 19.50 -12.64
CA SER A 29 13.30 18.39 -12.00
C SER A 29 13.74 17.11 -12.70
N GLY A 30 14.21 16.12 -11.96
CA GLY A 30 14.61 14.84 -12.52
C GLY A 30 13.53 14.13 -13.32
N LYS A 31 13.93 13.05 -14.00
CA LYS A 31 12.96 12.14 -14.62
C LYS A 31 11.97 11.65 -13.54
N ALA A 32 10.70 11.47 -13.91
CA ALA A 32 9.67 10.99 -12.99
C ALA A 32 10.15 9.72 -12.24
N GLY A 33 9.95 9.69 -10.93
CA GLY A 33 10.41 8.59 -10.06
C GLY A 33 11.87 8.66 -9.59
N THR A 34 12.68 9.62 -10.06
CA THR A 34 14.12 9.71 -9.69
C THR A 34 14.43 10.69 -8.53
N HIS A 35 13.40 11.19 -7.83
CA HIS A 35 13.57 12.22 -6.79
C HIS A 35 14.52 11.77 -5.67
N TRP A 36 14.36 10.55 -5.14
CA TRP A 36 15.25 9.99 -4.12
C TRP A 36 16.71 9.90 -4.57
N HIS A 37 16.93 9.51 -5.82
CA HIS A 37 18.28 9.40 -6.38
C HIS A 37 18.94 10.78 -6.50
N GLN A 38 18.20 11.80 -6.95
CA GLN A 38 18.72 13.17 -7.04
C GLN A 38 19.02 13.76 -5.66
N VAL A 39 18.15 13.50 -4.68
CA VAL A 39 18.34 13.91 -3.28
C VAL A 39 19.59 13.24 -2.70
N ARG A 40 19.76 11.92 -2.83
CA ARG A 40 20.96 11.20 -2.34
C ARG A 40 22.24 11.72 -2.97
N VAL A 41 22.24 11.98 -4.28
CA VAL A 41 23.41 12.56 -4.98
C VAL A 41 23.77 13.93 -4.41
N PHE A 42 22.80 14.77 -4.03
CA PHE A 42 23.14 16.05 -3.39
C PHE A 42 23.74 15.89 -1.98
N HIS A 43 23.15 15.02 -1.16
CA HIS A 43 23.58 14.80 0.22
C HIS A 43 24.97 14.15 0.34
N GLN A 44 25.51 13.54 -0.73
CA GLN A 44 26.91 13.09 -0.78
C GLN A 44 27.93 14.21 -0.55
N ASN A 45 27.56 15.46 -0.79
CA ASN A 45 28.46 16.59 -0.64
C ASN A 45 28.21 17.44 0.62
N VAL A 46 27.13 17.15 1.35
CA VAL A 46 26.77 17.84 2.58
C VAL A 46 27.02 16.85 3.71
N PHE A 47 28.19 16.96 4.33
CA PHE A 47 28.54 16.19 5.51
C PHE A 47 28.38 17.10 6.75
N PRO A 48 27.89 16.55 7.88
CA PRO A 48 27.90 17.29 9.13
C PRO A 48 29.36 17.61 9.49
N ASN A 49 29.66 18.89 9.65
CA ASN A 49 30.97 19.37 10.09
C ASN A 49 31.19 19.14 11.60
N PHE A 50 30.11 18.99 12.36
CA PHE A 50 30.15 18.83 13.79
C PHE A 50 28.92 18.04 14.27
N THR A 51 29.13 17.05 15.15
CA THR A 51 28.03 16.26 15.73
C THR A 51 27.97 16.46 17.23
N VAL A 52 26.83 16.89 17.76
CA VAL A 52 26.58 16.97 19.21
C VAL A 52 25.64 15.86 19.63
N VAL A 53 26.05 15.07 20.62
CA VAL A 53 25.27 13.95 21.15
C VAL A 53 24.72 14.32 22.53
N ASN A 54 23.55 13.78 22.89
CA ASN A 54 22.89 14.01 24.18
C ASN A 54 22.60 15.49 24.46
N VAL A 55 22.06 16.19 23.46
CA VAL A 55 21.51 17.55 23.63
C VAL A 55 20.37 17.50 24.64
N GLU A 56 20.39 18.41 25.62
CA GLU A 56 19.31 18.50 26.60
C GLU A 56 18.05 19.03 25.93
N LYS A 57 16.92 18.43 26.25
CA LYS A 57 15.62 18.83 25.71
C LYS A 57 14.63 19.08 26.85
N PRO A 58 13.61 19.92 26.63
CA PRO A 58 12.50 20.09 27.56
C PRO A 58 11.79 18.76 27.88
N PRO A 59 11.03 18.71 28.99
CA PRO A 59 10.20 17.56 29.34
C PRO A 59 8.97 17.45 28.44
N CYS A 60 9.22 17.14 27.16
CA CYS A 60 8.23 16.91 26.13
C CYS A 60 8.60 15.73 25.23
N PHE A 61 7.61 15.18 24.54
CA PHE A 61 7.73 14.12 23.54
C PHE A 61 7.78 14.75 22.16
N LEU A 62 8.99 14.85 21.63
CA LEU A 62 9.28 15.35 20.29
C LEU A 62 8.58 14.44 19.25
N ARG A 63 7.83 15.02 18.30
CA ARG A 63 7.05 14.22 17.33
C ARG A 63 7.55 14.35 15.90
N LYS A 64 7.29 15.46 15.23
CA LYS A 64 7.69 15.68 13.82
C LYS A 64 7.63 17.14 13.42
N PHE A 65 8.29 17.47 12.31
CA PHE A 65 8.14 18.75 11.63
C PHE A 65 6.82 18.84 10.86
N SER A 66 6.30 20.05 10.72
CA SER A 66 5.29 20.37 9.71
C SER A 66 5.85 20.09 8.30
N PRO A 67 5.00 19.81 7.30
CA PRO A 67 5.49 19.44 5.96
C PRO A 67 6.30 20.54 5.26
N ASP A 68 6.11 21.80 5.64
CA ASP A 68 6.90 22.95 5.18
C ASP A 68 8.21 23.16 5.99
N GLY A 69 8.42 22.41 7.07
CA GLY A 69 9.62 22.43 7.90
C GLY A 69 9.77 23.65 8.82
N ARG A 70 8.77 24.54 8.89
CA ARG A 70 8.82 25.76 9.71
C ARG A 70 8.54 25.49 11.18
N TYR A 71 7.56 24.63 11.44
CA TYR A 71 7.10 24.32 12.78
C TYR A 71 7.52 22.90 13.18
N PHE A 72 7.82 22.73 14.46
CA PHE A 72 8.12 21.45 15.07
C PHE A 72 7.15 21.23 16.23
N ILE A 73 6.42 20.11 16.19
CA ILE A 73 5.43 19.79 17.23
C ILE A 73 6.01 18.81 18.26
N ALA A 74 5.69 19.05 19.52
CA ALA A 74 5.94 18.14 20.61
C ALA A 74 4.71 18.04 21.52
N PHE A 75 4.56 16.92 22.20
CA PHE A 75 3.53 16.75 23.23
C PHE A 75 4.14 17.01 24.59
N SER A 76 3.44 17.72 25.46
CA SER A 76 3.90 17.92 26.83
C SER A 76 4.08 16.58 27.57
N SER A 77 4.95 16.55 28.58
CA SER A 77 5.22 15.35 29.39
C SER A 77 3.98 14.75 30.06
N ASP A 78 3.02 15.59 30.44
CA ASP A 78 1.73 15.21 31.01
C ASP A 78 0.68 14.83 29.95
N GLN A 79 0.99 14.96 28.66
CA GLN A 79 0.12 14.63 27.52
C GLN A 79 -1.19 15.42 27.49
N THR A 80 -1.23 16.62 28.07
CA THR A 80 -2.42 17.48 28.07
C THR A 80 -2.37 18.54 26.97
N SER A 81 -1.16 18.93 26.57
CA SER A 81 -0.94 20.07 25.68
C SER A 81 -0.01 19.74 24.51
N LEU A 82 -0.22 20.48 23.42
CA LEU A 82 0.64 20.47 22.25
C LEU A 82 1.56 21.69 22.31
N GLU A 83 2.86 21.45 22.25
CA GLU A 83 3.91 22.46 22.18
C GLU A 83 4.32 22.65 20.71
N ILE A 84 4.24 23.90 20.23
CA ILE A 84 4.58 24.27 18.87
C ILE A 84 5.83 25.13 18.91
N TYR A 85 6.90 24.62 18.31
CA TYR A 85 8.19 25.29 18.20
C TYR A 85 8.41 25.81 16.78
N GLU A 86 9.03 26.98 16.65
CA GLU A 86 9.55 27.49 15.39
C GLU A 86 11.00 27.05 15.20
N TYR A 87 11.30 26.52 14.02
CA TYR A 87 12.65 26.12 13.66
C TYR A 87 13.46 27.29 13.10
N GLN A 88 14.55 27.66 13.77
CA GLN A 88 15.39 28.81 13.43
C GLN A 88 16.49 28.50 12.39
N GLY A 89 16.58 27.25 11.92
CA GLY A 89 17.55 26.82 10.91
C GLY A 89 18.88 26.34 11.49
N CYS A 90 19.68 25.66 10.65
CA CYS A 90 20.95 25.05 11.05
C CYS A 90 22.01 26.05 11.55
N GLN A 91 21.91 27.32 11.16
CA GLN A 91 22.85 28.38 11.53
C GLN A 91 22.61 28.96 12.94
N ALA A 92 21.47 28.67 13.57
CA ALA A 92 21.04 29.32 14.80
C ALA A 92 21.96 29.07 16.02
N ALA A 93 22.79 28.03 15.95
CA ALA A 93 23.75 27.64 16.98
C ALA A 93 25.21 27.72 16.53
N GLU A 94 25.50 28.36 15.39
CA GLU A 94 26.87 28.51 14.88
C GLU A 94 27.77 29.28 15.87
N ASP A 95 27.22 30.31 16.52
CA ASP A 95 27.90 31.11 17.54
C ASP A 95 28.36 30.27 18.75
N LEU A 96 27.57 29.27 19.14
CA LEU A 96 27.89 28.37 20.25
C LEU A 96 29.02 27.39 19.92
N LEU A 97 29.28 27.14 18.64
CA LEU A 97 30.28 26.20 18.15
C LEU A 97 31.57 26.90 17.68
N GLN A 98 31.59 28.24 17.65
CA GLN A 98 32.79 29.00 17.29
C GLN A 98 33.94 28.77 18.29
N GLY A 99 35.08 28.30 17.78
CA GLY A 99 36.29 28.05 18.56
C GLY A 99 36.33 26.69 19.26
N TYR A 100 35.47 25.74 18.88
CA TYR A 100 35.60 24.34 19.25
C TYR A 100 36.37 23.59 18.14
N GLU A 101 37.53 23.04 18.47
CA GLU A 101 38.28 22.17 17.55
C GLU A 101 37.87 20.72 17.80
N GLY A 102 37.26 20.07 16.80
CA GLY A 102 36.84 18.67 16.85
C GLY A 102 35.67 18.37 15.91
N GLU A 103 35.36 17.10 15.70
CA GLU A 103 34.25 16.65 14.84
C GLU A 103 33.01 16.19 15.64
N ILE A 104 33.19 15.80 16.92
CA ILE A 104 32.12 15.25 17.77
C ILE A 104 32.24 15.80 19.20
N LEU A 105 31.17 16.41 19.71
CA LEU A 105 31.00 16.76 21.11
C LEU A 105 30.13 15.70 21.79
N SER A 106 30.79 14.71 22.39
CA SER A 106 30.18 13.63 23.18
C SER A 106 30.18 14.00 24.68
N ASN A 107 29.94 13.04 25.59
CA ASN A 107 29.77 13.21 27.05
C ASN A 107 31.03 13.75 27.80
N GLY A 108 31.72 14.76 27.28
CA GLY A 108 32.76 15.48 28.01
C GLY A 108 32.16 16.25 29.19
N ASN A 109 32.77 16.10 30.37
CA ASN A 109 32.37 16.79 31.60
C ASN A 109 32.81 18.27 31.65
N ASP A 110 33.30 18.82 30.55
CA ASP A 110 33.70 20.22 30.50
C ASP A 110 32.49 21.14 30.65
N GLN A 111 32.62 22.15 31.51
CA GLN A 111 31.56 23.13 31.77
C GLN A 111 31.06 23.80 30.48
N ARG A 112 31.94 23.97 29.49
CA ARG A 112 31.60 24.53 28.17
C ARG A 112 30.75 23.55 27.35
N SER A 113 31.09 22.26 27.35
CA SER A 113 30.35 21.18 26.66
C SER A 113 28.95 20.97 27.24
N VAL A 114 28.79 21.07 28.57
CA VAL A 114 27.48 21.06 29.24
C VAL A 114 26.64 22.27 28.82
N ASN A 115 27.21 23.47 28.81
CA ASN A 115 26.50 24.69 28.43
C ASN A 115 26.03 24.68 26.97
N ILE A 116 26.87 24.16 26.05
CA ILE A 116 26.49 23.99 24.63
C ILE A 116 25.31 23.02 24.51
N ARG A 117 25.37 21.85 25.16
CA ARG A 117 24.28 20.85 25.13
C ARG A 117 22.96 21.37 25.73
N GLY A 118 23.03 22.20 26.77
CA GLY A 118 21.86 22.81 27.40
C GLY A 118 21.15 23.84 26.51
N ARG A 119 21.91 24.63 25.73
CA ARG A 119 21.37 25.76 24.95
C ARG A 119 21.01 25.42 23.50
N LEU A 120 21.53 24.31 22.95
CA LEU A 120 21.33 23.94 21.55
C LEU A 120 19.85 23.82 21.19
N PHE A 121 19.05 23.15 22.04
CA PHE A 121 17.64 22.95 21.75
C PHE A 121 16.89 24.29 21.67
N GLU A 122 17.04 25.17 22.66
CA GLU A 122 16.39 26.48 22.70
C GLU A 122 16.80 27.39 21.53
N ARG A 123 18.03 27.24 21.02
CA ARG A 123 18.49 27.99 19.84
C ARG A 123 17.88 27.49 18.54
N PHE A 124 17.75 26.18 18.37
CA PHE A 124 17.14 25.62 17.17
C PHE A 124 15.63 25.73 17.17
N PHE A 125 15.01 25.62 18.34
CA PHE A 125 13.57 25.51 18.53
C PHE A 125 13.08 26.56 19.51
N VAL A 126 12.47 27.61 18.99
CA VAL A 126 11.85 28.66 19.81
C VAL A 126 10.41 28.27 20.07
N LEU A 127 10.02 28.11 21.33
CA LEU A 127 8.64 27.80 21.69
C LEU A 127 7.73 28.99 21.34
N LEU A 128 6.79 28.79 20.43
CA LEU A 128 5.80 29.81 20.06
C LEU A 128 4.52 29.69 20.87
N HIS A 129 3.96 28.47 20.92
CA HIS A 129 2.64 28.24 21.48
C HIS A 129 2.59 26.95 22.29
N ILE A 130 1.83 27.00 23.39
CA ILE A 130 1.39 25.83 24.14
C ILE A 130 -0.13 25.82 24.06
N THR A 131 -0.69 24.84 23.36
CA THR A 131 -2.13 24.68 23.23
C THR A 131 -2.58 23.60 24.19
N ASN A 132 -3.34 23.95 25.22
CA ASN A 132 -3.96 22.95 26.08
C ASN A 132 -5.17 22.34 25.37
N VAL A 133 -5.17 21.02 25.21
CA VAL A 133 -6.18 20.28 24.43
C VAL A 133 -6.99 19.36 25.35
N ALA A 134 -6.30 18.67 26.25
CA ALA A 134 -6.83 17.62 27.10
C ALA A 134 -7.05 18.15 28.53
N ALA A 135 -8.08 18.97 28.71
CA ALA A 135 -8.40 19.58 30.02
C ALA A 135 -9.18 18.66 30.96
N ASN A 136 -9.80 17.59 30.46
CA ASN A 136 -10.82 16.80 31.17
C ASN A 136 -10.37 15.35 31.50
N GLY A 137 -9.10 15.15 31.85
CA GLY A 137 -8.57 13.80 32.13
C GLY A 137 -8.37 12.93 30.89
N GLU A 138 -8.45 13.55 29.70
CA GLU A 138 -8.00 12.94 28.46
C GLU A 138 -6.46 12.97 28.38
N HIS A 139 -5.88 12.04 27.63
CA HIS A 139 -4.45 12.06 27.32
C HIS A 139 -4.24 12.07 25.81
N LEU A 140 -3.43 13.02 25.32
CA LEU A 140 -3.02 13.08 23.92
C LEU A 140 -2.18 11.86 23.56
N ASN A 141 -2.52 11.23 22.44
CA ASN A 141 -1.73 10.15 21.89
C ASN A 141 -0.51 10.74 21.16
N ARG A 142 0.68 10.45 21.70
CA ARG A 142 1.98 10.97 21.22
C ARG A 142 2.30 10.60 19.77
N GLU A 143 1.66 9.56 19.24
CA GLU A 143 1.87 9.10 17.87
C GLU A 143 0.81 9.61 16.89
N CYS A 144 -0.29 10.16 17.40
CA CYS A 144 -1.39 10.64 16.58
C CYS A 144 -1.16 12.08 16.14
N SER A 145 -0.81 12.26 14.87
CA SER A 145 -0.56 13.58 14.30
C SER A 145 -0.71 13.54 12.78
N LEU A 146 -1.66 14.31 12.24
CA LEU A 146 -1.89 14.48 10.81
C LEU A 146 -1.83 15.98 10.49
N PHE A 147 -1.14 16.36 9.43
CA PHE A 147 -1.08 17.75 8.98
C PHE A 147 -1.98 17.93 7.77
N THR A 148 -2.67 19.05 7.71
CA THR A 148 -3.37 19.47 6.49
C THR A 148 -2.37 19.81 5.39
N ASP A 149 -2.76 19.66 4.13
CA ASP A 149 -1.90 19.92 2.97
C ASP A 149 -1.40 21.37 2.90
N ASP A 150 -2.19 22.32 3.42
CA ASP A 150 -1.83 23.73 3.51
C ASP A 150 -0.83 24.04 4.64
N CYS A 151 -0.42 23.02 5.42
CA CYS A 151 0.48 23.11 6.57
C CYS A 151 -0.01 24.10 7.65
N ARG A 152 -1.29 24.48 7.62
CA ARG A 152 -1.86 25.46 8.55
C ARG A 152 -2.30 24.80 9.85
N CYS A 153 -2.88 23.62 9.77
CA CYS A 153 -3.49 22.94 10.90
C CYS A 153 -2.86 21.58 11.14
N VAL A 154 -2.89 21.16 12.41
CA VAL A 154 -2.55 19.81 12.84
C VAL A 154 -3.74 19.17 13.53
N ILE A 155 -3.99 17.91 13.20
CA ILE A 155 -5.01 17.07 13.80
C ILE A 155 -4.30 16.12 14.77
N VAL A 156 -4.69 16.19 16.04
CA VAL A 156 -4.20 15.33 17.12
C VAL A 156 -5.36 14.58 17.75
N GLY A 157 -5.08 13.39 18.27
CA GLY A 157 -6.08 12.57 18.94
C GLY A 157 -5.76 12.41 20.42
N SER A 158 -6.78 12.51 21.26
CA SER A 158 -6.74 12.17 22.68
C SER A 158 -7.62 10.95 22.95
N ALA A 159 -7.35 10.30 24.07
CA ALA A 159 -8.16 9.22 24.62
C ALA A 159 -8.43 9.48 26.11
N ALA A 160 -9.67 9.24 26.53
CA ALA A 160 -10.09 9.24 27.92
C ALA A 160 -10.49 7.82 28.32
N TYR A 161 -9.93 7.34 29.44
CA TYR A 161 -10.32 6.06 30.00
C TYR A 161 -11.74 6.14 30.56
N LEU A 162 -12.61 5.21 30.16
CA LEU A 162 -13.96 5.10 30.70
C LEU A 162 -13.89 4.42 32.08
N PRO A 163 -14.46 5.01 33.14
CA PRO A 163 -14.49 4.38 34.46
C PRO A 163 -15.26 3.05 34.43
N ASP A 164 -14.79 2.06 35.18
CA ASP A 164 -15.40 0.73 35.24
C ASP A 164 -16.84 0.75 35.83
N GLU A 165 -17.15 1.77 36.65
CA GLU A 165 -18.49 2.02 37.19
C GLU A 165 -18.86 3.51 37.13
N PRO A 166 -20.09 3.86 36.69
CA PRO A 166 -21.11 2.98 36.11
C PRO A 166 -20.71 2.48 34.71
N HIS A 167 -21.05 1.24 34.40
CA HIS A 167 -20.79 0.67 33.08
C HIS A 167 -21.48 1.52 32.00
N PRO A 168 -20.83 1.75 30.84
CA PRO A 168 -21.44 2.51 29.77
C PRO A 168 -22.76 1.87 29.33
N PRO A 169 -23.79 2.67 29.03
CA PRO A 169 -25.09 2.15 28.66
C PRO A 169 -24.98 1.28 27.41
N PHE A 170 -25.71 0.16 27.39
CA PHE A 170 -25.63 -0.87 26.34
C PHE A 170 -25.71 -0.29 24.92
N TYR A 171 -26.59 0.67 24.70
CA TYR A 171 -26.83 1.29 23.39
C TYR A 171 -25.79 2.35 22.99
N GLU A 172 -24.91 2.78 23.90
CA GLU A 172 -23.72 3.56 23.53
C GLU A 172 -22.59 2.67 23.01
N VAL A 173 -22.48 1.44 23.56
CA VAL A 173 -21.48 0.44 23.15
C VAL A 173 -21.89 -0.28 21.86
N TYR A 174 -23.17 -0.63 21.74
CA TYR A 174 -23.73 -1.39 20.62
C TYR A 174 -24.66 -0.52 19.78
N ARG A 175 -24.07 0.30 18.91
CA ARG A 175 -24.81 1.24 18.05
C ARG A 175 -25.36 0.64 16.77
N ASN A 176 -24.94 -0.57 16.39
CA ASN A 176 -25.52 -1.32 15.27
C ASN A 176 -25.33 -2.83 15.43
N SER A 177 -26.02 -3.62 14.61
CA SER A 177 -25.97 -5.09 14.63
C SER A 177 -24.58 -5.68 14.33
N GLU A 178 -23.67 -4.87 13.76
CA GLU A 178 -22.30 -5.26 13.43
C GLU A 178 -21.30 -4.89 14.52
N SER A 179 -21.72 -4.10 15.53
CA SER A 179 -20.90 -3.71 16.67
C SER A 179 -20.26 -4.94 17.30
N VAL A 180 -18.99 -4.78 17.63
CA VAL A 180 -18.15 -5.89 18.04
C VAL A 180 -18.28 -6.12 19.55
N THR A 181 -18.08 -7.35 20.01
CA THR A 181 -18.07 -7.64 21.45
C THR A 181 -16.80 -7.05 22.08
N PRO A 182 -16.88 -6.10 23.04
CA PRO A 182 -15.71 -5.54 23.68
C PRO A 182 -14.83 -6.62 24.31
N ASN A 183 -13.51 -6.41 24.25
CA ASN A 183 -12.56 -7.30 24.88
C ASN A 183 -12.27 -6.78 26.30
N PRO A 184 -12.48 -7.57 27.37
CA PRO A 184 -12.14 -7.14 28.74
C PRO A 184 -10.67 -6.75 28.92
N ARG A 185 -9.76 -7.29 28.10
CA ARG A 185 -8.33 -6.95 28.12
C ARG A 185 -7.99 -5.63 27.43
N SER A 186 -8.91 -5.10 26.63
CA SER A 186 -8.75 -3.84 25.91
C SER A 186 -10.05 -3.04 26.07
N PRO A 187 -10.18 -2.28 27.16
CA PRO A 187 -11.38 -1.50 27.42
C PRO A 187 -11.64 -0.48 26.31
N LEU A 188 -12.90 -0.06 26.25
CA LEU A 188 -13.34 1.02 25.38
C LEU A 188 -12.91 2.34 25.99
N GLU A 189 -12.66 3.31 25.13
CA GLU A 189 -12.22 4.65 25.51
C GLU A 189 -13.07 5.68 24.79
N ASP A 190 -13.14 6.88 25.35
CA ASP A 190 -13.70 8.03 24.67
C ASP A 190 -12.56 8.71 23.90
N TYR A 191 -12.65 8.69 22.58
CA TYR A 191 -11.62 9.28 21.71
C TYR A 191 -12.05 10.66 21.25
N SER A 192 -11.19 11.65 21.39
CA SER A 192 -11.44 13.00 20.87
C SER A 192 -10.38 13.36 19.83
N LEU A 193 -10.81 13.89 18.69
CA LEU A 193 -9.93 14.46 17.68
C LEU A 193 -10.03 15.97 17.71
N HIS A 194 -8.88 16.62 17.68
CA HIS A 194 -8.73 18.05 17.86
C HIS A 194 -7.97 18.63 16.68
N ILE A 195 -8.48 19.73 16.13
CA ILE A 195 -7.77 20.52 15.11
C ILE A 195 -7.14 21.73 15.80
N ILE A 196 -5.85 21.93 15.59
CA ILE A 196 -5.09 23.05 16.14
C ILE A 196 -4.46 23.83 14.99
N ASP A 197 -4.64 25.14 14.97
CA ASP A 197 -3.95 26.03 14.04
C ASP A 197 -2.51 26.26 14.52
N LEU A 198 -1.54 25.91 13.68
CA LEU A 198 -0.11 26.02 13.98
C LEU A 198 0.37 27.47 14.07
N HIS A 199 -0.28 28.40 13.35
CA HIS A 199 0.14 29.80 13.31
C HIS A 199 -0.33 30.59 14.52
N THR A 200 -1.51 30.25 15.04
CA THR A 200 -2.11 30.96 16.19
C THR A 200 -2.03 30.17 17.49
N GLY A 201 -1.71 28.88 17.42
CA GLY A 201 -1.71 27.98 18.57
C GLY A 201 -3.09 27.75 19.17
N ARG A 202 -4.17 27.99 18.41
CA ARG A 202 -5.55 27.86 18.89
C ARG A 202 -6.14 26.52 18.54
N LEU A 203 -6.86 25.93 19.49
CA LEU A 203 -7.76 24.81 19.27
C LEU A 203 -8.98 25.31 18.47
N CYS A 204 -9.16 24.80 17.25
CA CYS A 204 -10.19 25.24 16.31
C CYS A 204 -11.51 24.47 16.47
N ASP A 205 -11.45 23.14 16.50
CA ASP A 205 -12.63 22.27 16.61
C ASP A 205 -12.25 20.96 17.30
N THR A 206 -13.26 20.27 17.84
CA THR A 206 -13.13 18.97 18.51
C THR A 206 -14.28 18.04 18.14
N ARG A 207 -13.97 16.77 17.87
CA ARG A 207 -14.94 15.71 17.59
C ARG A 207 -14.71 14.53 18.50
N THR A 208 -15.75 14.12 19.23
CA THR A 208 -15.68 13.09 20.27
C THR A 208 -16.43 11.82 19.85
N PHE A 209 -15.78 10.67 20.02
CA PHE A 209 -16.32 9.33 19.76
C PHE A 209 -16.39 8.58 21.09
N LYS A 210 -17.61 8.33 21.56
CA LYS A 210 -17.85 7.70 22.86
C LYS A 210 -17.87 6.18 22.77
N CYS A 211 -17.36 5.52 23.81
CA CYS A 211 -17.40 4.06 23.97
C CYS A 211 -16.94 3.34 22.69
N ASP A 212 -15.83 3.81 22.12
CA ASP A 212 -15.35 3.34 20.83
C ASP A 212 -13.97 2.68 20.97
N LYS A 213 -13.49 2.09 19.87
CA LYS A 213 -12.12 1.69 19.67
C LYS A 213 -11.61 2.28 18.36
N VAL A 214 -10.86 3.37 18.46
CA VAL A 214 -10.18 3.99 17.32
C VAL A 214 -8.67 3.83 17.51
N VAL A 215 -8.00 3.20 16.56
CA VAL A 215 -6.55 2.94 16.66
C VAL A 215 -5.77 4.22 16.31
N LEU A 216 -5.54 5.08 17.30
CA LEU A 216 -4.79 6.33 17.12
C LEU A 216 -3.28 6.11 16.95
N SER A 217 -2.74 5.02 17.48
CA SER A 217 -1.31 4.69 17.39
C SER A 217 -0.86 4.56 15.95
N HIS A 218 0.28 5.18 15.63
CA HIS A 218 0.79 5.33 14.27
C HIS A 218 -0.23 5.79 13.21
N ASN A 219 -1.29 6.52 13.61
CA ASN A 219 -2.39 6.93 12.74
C ASN A 219 -3.11 5.77 12.00
N GLN A 220 -3.11 4.54 12.53
CA GLN A 220 -3.65 3.39 11.76
C GLN A 220 -5.17 3.43 11.55
N GLY A 221 -5.90 4.07 12.46
CA GLY A 221 -7.35 4.26 12.41
C GLY A 221 -7.79 5.59 11.78
N LEU A 222 -6.84 6.44 11.39
CA LEU A 222 -7.10 7.78 10.85
C LEU A 222 -6.38 7.97 9.52
N TYR A 223 -7.09 8.47 8.52
CA TYR A 223 -6.45 8.76 7.24
C TYR A 223 -6.89 10.12 6.72
N LEU A 224 -5.93 11.01 6.50
CA LEU A 224 -6.18 12.31 5.90
C LEU A 224 -5.60 12.32 4.48
N TYR A 225 -6.45 12.57 3.50
CA TYR A 225 -6.05 12.79 2.12
C TYR A 225 -6.61 14.13 1.66
N LYS A 226 -5.72 15.08 1.36
CA LYS A 226 -6.07 16.48 1.10
C LYS A 226 -6.86 17.09 2.25
N ASN A 227 -8.15 17.26 2.06
CA ASN A 227 -9.10 17.80 3.02
C ASN A 227 -10.11 16.76 3.52
N ILE A 228 -10.00 15.49 3.08
CA ILE A 228 -10.91 14.42 3.49
C ILE A 228 -10.23 13.60 4.57
N LEU A 229 -10.81 13.59 5.76
CA LEU A 229 -10.41 12.77 6.89
C LEU A 229 -11.37 11.59 7.04
N ALA A 230 -10.87 10.37 6.92
CA ALA A 230 -11.61 9.17 7.28
C ALA A 230 -11.17 8.66 8.66
N ILE A 231 -12.13 8.20 9.46
CA ILE A 231 -11.92 7.64 10.81
C ILE A 231 -12.64 6.30 10.91
N LEU A 232 -11.92 5.24 11.26
CA LEU A 232 -12.50 3.91 11.45
C LEU A 232 -12.84 3.71 12.93
N SER A 233 -14.14 3.65 13.21
CA SER A 233 -14.68 3.11 14.46
C SER A 233 -14.67 1.58 14.39
N VAL A 234 -13.72 0.97 15.11
CA VAL A 234 -13.58 -0.50 15.12
C VAL A 234 -14.67 -1.14 15.96
N GLN A 235 -15.03 -0.52 17.10
CA GLN A 235 -16.08 -1.04 17.98
C GLN A 235 -17.46 -0.95 17.30
N GLN A 236 -17.78 0.21 16.70
CA GLN A 236 -19.08 0.43 16.07
C GLN A 236 -19.10 0.04 14.59
N GLN A 237 -18.02 -0.51 14.03
CA GLN A 237 -17.93 -0.97 12.64
C GLN A 237 -18.46 0.08 11.65
N THR A 238 -17.97 1.30 11.80
CA THR A 238 -18.42 2.46 11.04
C THR A 238 -17.21 3.30 10.64
N ILE A 239 -17.21 3.81 9.41
CA ILE A 239 -16.20 4.75 8.91
C ILE A 239 -16.86 6.12 8.82
N HIS A 240 -16.34 7.06 9.60
CA HIS A 240 -16.78 8.44 9.56
C HIS A 240 -15.88 9.23 8.61
N VAL A 241 -16.48 9.88 7.63
CA VAL A 241 -15.77 10.69 6.62
C VAL A 241 -16.10 12.15 6.89
N PHE A 242 -15.09 12.89 7.28
CA PHE A 242 -15.13 14.31 7.54
C PHE A 242 -14.39 15.08 6.45
N GLN A 243 -14.86 16.28 6.15
CA GLN A 243 -14.12 17.27 5.39
C GLN A 243 -13.57 18.33 6.34
N VAL A 244 -12.26 18.53 6.29
CA VAL A 244 -11.54 19.54 7.07
C VAL A 244 -11.54 20.83 6.27
N THR A 245 -12.08 21.90 6.86
CA THR A 245 -12.07 23.22 6.23
C THR A 245 -10.71 23.91 6.40
N PRO A 246 -10.35 24.88 5.53
CA PRO A 246 -9.17 25.72 5.72
C PRO A 246 -9.20 26.58 6.99
N GLU A 247 -10.37 26.71 7.61
CA GLU A 247 -10.61 27.43 8.87
C GLU A 247 -10.39 26.53 10.11
N GLY A 248 -10.17 25.22 9.89
CA GLY A 248 -9.87 24.26 10.96
C GLY A 248 -11.10 23.64 11.61
N THR A 249 -12.20 23.44 10.87
CA THR A 249 -13.42 22.80 11.37
C THR A 249 -13.70 21.45 10.71
N PHE A 250 -14.32 20.53 11.44
CA PHE A 250 -14.77 19.24 10.91
C PHE A 250 -16.20 19.32 10.38
N ILE A 251 -16.38 19.08 9.08
CA ILE A 251 -17.71 18.92 8.46
C ILE A 251 -17.97 17.43 8.29
N ASP A 252 -19.06 16.91 8.84
CA ASP A 252 -19.48 15.52 8.59
C ASP A 252 -20.02 15.42 7.16
N VAL A 253 -19.39 14.60 6.33
CA VAL A 253 -19.78 14.40 4.93
C VAL A 253 -20.54 13.10 4.78
N ARG A 254 -20.05 12.02 5.39
CA ARG A 254 -20.64 10.71 5.19
C ARG A 254 -20.25 9.75 6.30
N THR A 255 -21.21 8.92 6.67
CA THR A 255 -20.97 7.78 7.56
C THR A 255 -21.20 6.48 6.80
N ILE A 256 -20.21 5.60 6.78
CA ILE A 256 -20.22 4.32 6.03
C ILE A 256 -20.22 3.16 7.03
N GLY A 257 -21.28 2.35 7.07
CA GLY A 257 -21.36 1.20 7.98
C GLY A 257 -22.71 0.52 7.90
N ARG A 258 -23.61 0.83 8.85
CA ARG A 258 -25.01 0.39 8.83
C ARG A 258 -25.69 0.74 7.50
N PHE A 259 -25.52 1.99 7.07
CA PHE A 259 -25.95 2.51 5.78
C PHE A 259 -24.74 2.93 4.95
N CYS A 260 -24.87 2.88 3.63
CA CYS A 260 -23.86 3.37 2.70
C CYS A 260 -24.28 4.73 2.14
N TYR A 261 -25.55 4.92 1.80
CA TYR A 261 -26.08 6.16 1.24
C TYR A 261 -27.01 6.84 2.23
N GLU A 262 -27.18 8.15 2.09
CA GLU A 262 -28.00 8.98 2.99
C GLU A 262 -29.50 8.62 2.91
N ASP A 263 -29.96 8.18 1.75
CA ASP A 263 -31.34 7.78 1.45
C ASP A 263 -31.64 6.31 1.80
N ASP A 264 -30.64 5.52 2.19
CA ASP A 264 -30.83 4.12 2.59
C ASP A 264 -31.80 4.03 3.78
N LEU A 265 -31.67 4.92 4.77
CA LEU A 265 -32.55 4.93 5.95
C LEU A 265 -34.01 5.17 5.55
N LEU A 266 -34.25 6.15 4.66
CA LEU A 266 -35.59 6.46 4.17
C LEU A 266 -36.20 5.26 3.43
N THR A 267 -35.41 4.61 2.58
CA THR A 267 -35.84 3.43 1.81
C THR A 267 -36.19 2.26 2.74
N VAL A 268 -35.35 1.98 3.73
CA VAL A 268 -35.60 0.92 4.72
C VAL A 268 -36.83 1.23 5.56
N SER A 269 -36.98 2.48 6.04
CA SER A 269 -38.16 2.91 6.80
C SER A 269 -39.46 2.80 6.00
N ALA A 270 -39.43 2.99 4.68
CA ALA A 270 -40.61 2.83 3.82
C ALA A 270 -41.07 1.37 3.67
N VAL A 271 -40.13 0.41 3.75
CA VAL A 271 -40.42 -1.03 3.61
C VAL A 271 -40.66 -1.70 4.96
N PHE A 272 -40.00 -1.23 6.03
CA PHE A 272 -40.07 -1.76 7.38
C PHE A 272 -40.62 -0.70 8.36
N PRO A 273 -41.94 -0.67 8.60
CA PRO A 273 -42.59 0.31 9.49
C PRO A 273 -42.13 0.25 10.95
N GLU A 274 -41.51 -0.85 11.37
CA GLU A 274 -40.89 -1.01 12.69
C GLU A 274 -39.67 -0.09 12.85
N VAL A 275 -38.83 0.02 11.82
CA VAL A 275 -37.68 0.94 11.79
C VAL A 275 -38.15 2.40 11.84
N GLN A 276 -39.29 2.71 11.21
CA GLN A 276 -39.89 4.04 11.23
C GLN A 276 -40.46 4.40 12.61
N ARG A 277 -41.13 3.46 13.30
CA ARG A 277 -41.65 3.65 14.67
C ARG A 277 -40.54 3.82 15.69
N ASP A 278 -39.49 3.03 15.58
CA ASP A 278 -38.32 3.12 16.46
C ASP A 278 -37.57 4.45 16.27
N SER A 279 -37.47 4.94 15.02
CA SER A 279 -36.89 6.25 14.70
C SER A 279 -37.71 7.43 15.23
N GLN A 280 -39.05 7.32 15.24
CA GLN A 280 -39.95 8.38 15.74
C GLN A 280 -40.09 8.41 17.26
N THR A 281 -39.88 7.28 17.94
CA THR A 281 -39.99 7.17 19.40
C THR A 281 -38.68 7.49 20.14
N GLY A 282 -37.59 7.77 19.41
CA GLY A 282 -36.25 7.94 19.98
C GLY A 282 -35.64 6.64 20.50
N MET A 283 -36.34 5.51 20.37
CA MET A 283 -35.88 4.16 20.69
C MET A 283 -35.48 3.41 19.41
N ALA A 284 -34.69 4.06 18.56
CA ALA A 284 -34.00 3.34 17.50
C ALA A 284 -33.19 2.24 18.18
N ASN A 285 -33.45 0.97 17.85
CA ASN A 285 -32.65 -0.17 18.30
C ASN A 285 -31.83 -0.76 17.13
N PRO A 286 -30.86 -0.03 16.54
CA PRO A 286 -30.11 -0.52 15.38
C PRO A 286 -29.35 -1.83 15.64
N PHE A 287 -29.08 -2.15 16.91
CA PHE A 287 -28.46 -3.41 17.30
C PHE A 287 -29.33 -4.63 16.96
N ARG A 288 -30.66 -4.48 16.98
CA ARG A 288 -31.61 -5.58 16.72
C ARG A 288 -32.16 -5.59 15.30
N ASP A 289 -31.50 -4.92 14.36
CA ASP A 289 -31.90 -4.96 12.95
C ASP A 289 -31.97 -6.43 12.47
N PRO A 290 -33.12 -6.90 11.95
CA PRO A 290 -33.28 -8.29 11.52
C PRO A 290 -32.56 -8.58 10.19
N PHE A 291 -32.04 -7.55 9.54
CA PHE A 291 -31.35 -7.60 8.25
C PHE A 291 -29.85 -7.35 8.40
N ILE A 292 -29.07 -7.90 7.46
CA ILE A 292 -27.64 -7.62 7.35
C ILE A 292 -27.47 -6.15 6.92
N ASN A 293 -26.54 -5.43 7.56
CA ASN A 293 -26.23 -4.03 7.23
C ASN A 293 -25.94 -3.81 5.74
N SER A 294 -26.26 -2.60 5.23
CA SER A 294 -26.19 -2.25 3.81
C SER A 294 -24.82 -2.59 3.20
N LEU A 295 -23.73 -2.19 3.87
CA LEU A 295 -22.37 -2.45 3.37
C LEU A 295 -22.06 -3.95 3.26
N LYS A 296 -22.34 -4.71 4.32
CA LYS A 296 -22.07 -6.16 4.35
C LYS A 296 -22.96 -6.92 3.37
N HIS A 297 -24.23 -6.54 3.28
CA HIS A 297 -25.15 -7.11 2.30
C HIS A 297 -24.63 -6.88 0.87
N ARG A 298 -24.20 -5.66 0.53
CA ARG A 298 -23.61 -5.36 -0.80
C ARG A 298 -22.35 -6.18 -1.08
N LEU A 299 -21.49 -6.38 -0.08
CA LEU A 299 -20.31 -7.26 -0.20
C LEU A 299 -20.70 -8.71 -0.48
N LEU A 300 -21.63 -9.28 0.29
CA LEU A 300 -22.10 -10.66 0.11
C LEU A 300 -22.78 -10.85 -1.25
N VAL A 301 -23.62 -9.90 -1.67
CA VAL A 301 -24.27 -9.91 -2.98
C VAL A 301 -23.25 -9.83 -4.11
N TYR A 302 -22.22 -9.00 -3.96
CA TYR A 302 -21.14 -8.91 -4.95
C TYR A 302 -20.39 -10.24 -5.10
N LEU A 303 -20.02 -10.88 -3.98
CA LEU A 303 -19.35 -12.19 -3.97
C LEU A 303 -20.25 -13.28 -4.58
N TRP A 304 -21.55 -13.26 -4.28
CA TRP A 304 -22.53 -14.16 -4.89
C TRP A 304 -22.63 -13.95 -6.40
N ARG A 305 -22.80 -12.71 -6.86
CA ARG A 305 -22.88 -12.39 -8.30
C ARG A 305 -21.63 -12.81 -9.05
N ARG A 306 -20.45 -12.68 -8.43
CA ARG A 306 -19.20 -13.17 -9.00
C ARG A 306 -19.20 -14.69 -9.15
N ALA A 307 -19.62 -15.42 -8.11
CA ALA A 307 -19.75 -16.88 -8.18
C ALA A 307 -20.81 -17.34 -9.20
N GLU A 308 -21.84 -16.52 -9.44
CA GLU A 308 -22.85 -16.76 -10.46
C GLU A 308 -22.33 -16.51 -11.87
N GLN A 309 -21.54 -15.45 -12.08
CA GLN A 309 -20.89 -15.14 -13.36
C GLN A 309 -19.87 -16.20 -13.78
N ASP A 310 -19.13 -16.78 -12.82
CA ASP A 310 -18.20 -17.89 -13.09
C ASP A 310 -18.93 -19.16 -13.57
N GLY A 311 -20.26 -19.26 -13.40
CA GLY A 311 -21.11 -20.35 -13.90
C GLY A 311 -20.87 -21.73 -13.29
N SER A 312 -19.79 -21.90 -12.52
CA SER A 312 -19.41 -23.18 -11.91
C SER A 312 -20.23 -23.49 -10.65
N ALA A 313 -20.82 -24.69 -10.59
CA ALA A 313 -21.51 -25.18 -9.40
C ALA A 313 -20.58 -25.25 -8.17
N MET A 314 -19.28 -25.43 -8.37
CA MET A 314 -18.29 -25.42 -7.29
C MET A 314 -18.13 -24.03 -6.67
N ALA A 315 -18.17 -22.95 -7.49
CA ALA A 315 -18.05 -21.58 -6.99
C ALA A 315 -19.23 -21.21 -6.09
N LYS A 316 -20.45 -21.58 -6.50
CA LYS A 316 -21.67 -21.38 -5.68
C LYS A 316 -21.62 -22.18 -4.38
N ARG A 317 -21.22 -23.46 -4.43
CA ARG A 317 -21.05 -24.29 -3.21
C ARG A 317 -20.01 -23.73 -2.27
N ARG A 318 -18.88 -23.24 -2.81
CA ARG A 318 -17.81 -22.62 -2.03
C ARG A 318 -18.29 -21.34 -1.33
N PHE A 319 -19.07 -20.50 -2.02
CA PHE A 319 -19.69 -19.34 -1.39
C PHE A 319 -20.57 -19.74 -0.20
N PHE A 320 -21.47 -20.71 -0.37
CA PHE A 320 -22.32 -21.19 0.74
C PHE A 320 -21.53 -21.84 1.87
N GLN A 321 -20.46 -22.58 1.56
CA GLN A 321 -19.57 -23.17 2.56
C GLN A 321 -18.91 -22.11 3.44
N TYR A 322 -18.50 -20.98 2.85
CA TYR A 322 -17.85 -19.88 3.56
C TYR A 322 -18.80 -18.75 3.97
N PHE A 323 -20.12 -18.89 3.75
CA PHE A 323 -21.08 -17.82 3.96
C PHE A 323 -21.06 -17.31 5.41
N ASP A 324 -21.07 -18.23 6.37
CA ASP A 324 -21.03 -17.85 7.79
C ASP A 324 -19.72 -17.15 8.17
N GLN A 325 -18.59 -17.59 7.62
CA GLN A 325 -17.30 -16.95 7.85
C GLN A 325 -17.28 -15.53 7.25
N LEU A 326 -17.73 -15.38 6.00
CA LEU A 326 -17.84 -14.08 5.33
C LEU A 326 -18.78 -13.13 6.07
N ARG A 327 -19.90 -13.66 6.60
CA ARG A 327 -20.85 -12.90 7.42
C ARG A 327 -20.24 -12.46 8.74
N GLN A 328 -19.32 -13.24 9.33
CA GLN A 328 -18.67 -12.90 10.59
C GLN A 328 -17.51 -11.90 10.45
N LEU A 329 -17.02 -11.65 9.23
CA LEU A 329 -15.93 -10.70 9.01
C LEU A 329 -16.31 -9.28 9.47
N ARG A 330 -15.32 -8.59 10.03
CA ARG A 330 -15.38 -7.22 10.55
C ARG A 330 -14.27 -6.36 9.94
N MET A 331 -14.54 -5.07 9.78
CA MET A 331 -13.59 -4.06 9.32
C MET A 331 -12.48 -3.90 10.35
N TRP A 332 -11.24 -3.95 9.88
CA TRP A 332 -10.04 -3.89 10.71
C TRP A 332 -9.15 -2.70 10.38
N LYS A 333 -8.94 -2.45 9.08
CA LYS A 333 -8.11 -1.35 8.59
C LYS A 333 -8.80 -0.69 7.42
N MET A 334 -8.52 0.59 7.25
CA MET A 334 -8.95 1.34 6.07
C MET A 334 -7.81 2.18 5.53
N GLN A 335 -7.88 2.53 4.25
CA GLN A 335 -6.91 3.42 3.61
C GLN A 335 -7.60 4.18 2.48
N LEU A 336 -7.49 5.52 2.46
CA LEU A 336 -7.90 6.31 1.31
C LEU A 336 -6.79 6.25 0.25
N LEU A 337 -7.16 5.96 -0.99
CA LEU A 337 -6.23 6.04 -2.13
C LEU A 337 -6.29 7.42 -2.79
N ASP A 338 -7.50 7.94 -2.91
CA ASP A 338 -7.82 9.24 -3.49
C ASP A 338 -9.12 9.78 -2.87
N GLU A 339 -9.71 10.80 -3.48
CA GLU A 339 -10.95 11.43 -3.00
C GLU A 339 -12.19 10.51 -3.08
N ASN A 340 -12.14 9.46 -3.92
CA ASN A 340 -13.31 8.63 -4.27
C ASN A 340 -13.15 7.15 -3.90
N HIS A 341 -11.93 6.68 -3.65
CA HIS A 341 -11.61 5.28 -3.43
C HIS A 341 -11.08 5.04 -2.01
N LEU A 342 -11.82 4.23 -1.27
CA LEU A 342 -11.49 3.77 0.07
C LEU A 342 -11.26 2.25 0.04
N PHE A 343 -10.07 1.81 0.47
CA PHE A 343 -9.81 0.42 0.75
C PHE A 343 -10.22 0.07 2.18
N ILE A 344 -10.86 -1.09 2.35
CA ILE A 344 -11.28 -1.62 3.64
C ILE A 344 -10.78 -3.06 3.73
N LYS A 345 -9.98 -3.36 4.76
CA LYS A 345 -9.54 -4.72 5.10
C LYS A 345 -10.54 -5.32 6.09
N TYR A 346 -11.10 -6.47 5.72
CA TYR A 346 -11.94 -7.29 6.59
C TYR A 346 -11.15 -8.45 7.19
N THR A 347 -11.41 -8.80 8.45
CA THR A 347 -10.81 -9.93 9.17
C THR A 347 -11.80 -10.52 10.19
N SER A 348 -11.43 -11.58 10.91
CA SER A 348 -12.26 -12.19 11.94
C SER A 348 -12.46 -11.27 13.15
N GLU A 349 -13.59 -11.42 13.84
CA GLU A 349 -13.92 -10.64 15.05
C GLU A 349 -12.83 -10.75 16.13
N ASP A 350 -12.24 -11.92 16.31
CA ASP A 350 -11.20 -12.14 17.33
C ASP A 350 -9.92 -11.32 17.07
N VAL A 351 -9.58 -11.10 15.80
CA VAL A 351 -8.44 -10.25 15.41
C VAL A 351 -8.80 -8.79 15.60
N VAL A 352 -10.02 -8.39 15.21
CA VAL A 352 -10.52 -7.02 15.37
C VAL A 352 -10.58 -6.60 16.84
N THR A 353 -10.95 -7.52 17.73
CA THR A 353 -11.03 -7.30 19.18
C THR A 353 -9.70 -7.45 19.90
N LEU A 354 -8.59 -7.70 19.19
CA LEU A 354 -7.28 -8.00 19.77
C LEU A 354 -7.32 -9.20 20.75
N ARG A 355 -8.29 -10.10 20.62
CA ARG A 355 -8.29 -11.39 21.35
C ARG A 355 -7.23 -12.33 20.79
N VAL A 356 -6.97 -12.19 19.49
CA VAL A 356 -5.98 -12.93 18.71
C VAL A 356 -5.18 -11.91 17.89
N THR A 357 -3.86 -12.08 17.77
CA THR A 357 -3.03 -11.21 16.92
C THR A 357 -3.36 -11.41 15.43
N ASP A 358 -3.05 -10.45 14.55
CA ASP A 358 -3.32 -10.59 13.10
C ASP A 358 -2.66 -11.89 12.59
N PRO A 359 -3.36 -12.79 11.89
CA PRO A 359 -2.79 -14.07 11.45
C PRO A 359 -1.50 -13.92 10.63
N SER A 360 -1.32 -12.80 9.92
CA SER A 360 -0.05 -12.48 9.25
C SER A 360 1.11 -12.18 10.21
N GLN A 361 0.81 -11.62 11.38
CA GLN A 361 1.77 -11.47 12.48
C GLN A 361 1.92 -12.78 13.26
N ILE A 362 0.84 -13.55 13.47
CA ILE A 362 0.90 -14.87 14.11
C ILE A 362 1.79 -15.83 13.30
N GLU A 363 1.74 -15.78 11.98
CA GLU A 363 2.57 -16.64 11.13
C GLU A 363 4.06 -16.41 11.42
N VAL A 364 4.47 -15.15 11.64
CA VAL A 364 5.84 -14.77 12.01
C VAL A 364 6.13 -14.99 13.51
N GLU A 365 5.20 -14.61 14.38
CA GLU A 365 5.35 -14.70 15.85
C GLU A 365 5.31 -16.14 16.37
N ARG A 366 4.64 -17.06 15.64
CA ARG A 366 4.60 -18.51 15.94
C ARG A 366 5.45 -19.35 15.00
N SER A 367 6.09 -18.76 13.99
CA SER A 367 7.10 -19.49 13.22
C SER A 367 8.34 -19.73 14.06
N MET A 368 8.93 -20.91 13.90
CA MET A 368 10.30 -21.12 14.32
C MET A 368 11.22 -20.23 13.45
N TYR A 369 12.35 -19.81 14.00
CA TYR A 369 13.38 -19.15 13.21
C TYR A 369 13.73 -20.02 11.99
N SER A 370 13.68 -19.40 10.82
CA SER A 370 14.12 -20.02 9.57
C SER A 370 15.65 -20.19 9.56
N ASP A 371 16.14 -21.08 8.70
CA ASP A 371 17.60 -21.30 8.55
C ASP A 371 18.35 -20.00 8.20
N HIS A 372 17.69 -19.08 7.47
CA HIS A 372 18.23 -17.76 7.13
C HIS A 372 18.37 -16.86 8.37
N GLU A 373 17.34 -16.79 9.21
CA GLU A 373 17.35 -15.98 10.43
C GLU A 373 18.31 -16.54 11.48
N LEU A 374 18.38 -17.86 11.63
CA LEU A 374 19.34 -18.52 12.51
C LEU A 374 20.79 -18.21 12.10
N ARG A 375 21.07 -18.24 10.79
CA ARG A 375 22.38 -17.87 10.25
C ARG A 375 22.70 -16.39 10.50
N ALA A 376 21.74 -15.49 10.28
CA ALA A 376 21.92 -14.06 10.53
C ALA A 376 22.23 -13.75 12.01
N LEU A 377 21.55 -14.44 12.93
CA LEU A 377 21.78 -14.31 14.37
C LEU A 377 23.16 -14.84 14.77
N ASP A 378 23.58 -16.00 14.27
CA ASP A 378 24.92 -16.57 14.55
C ASP A 378 26.04 -15.66 14.01
N GLU A 379 25.91 -15.17 12.76
CA GLU A 379 26.86 -14.22 12.16
C GLU A 379 26.95 -12.92 12.99
N THR A 380 25.82 -12.36 13.42
CA THR A 380 25.79 -11.16 14.26
C THR A 380 26.46 -11.38 15.61
N GLN A 381 26.24 -12.53 16.25
CA GLN A 381 26.88 -12.88 17.52
C GLN A 381 28.39 -13.08 17.38
N ARG A 382 28.85 -13.73 16.30
CA ARG A 382 30.29 -13.89 16.01
C ARG A 382 30.96 -12.55 15.77
N LEU A 383 30.33 -11.66 15.00
CA LEU A 383 30.83 -10.31 14.77
C LEU A 383 30.87 -9.48 16.06
N ALA A 384 29.86 -9.61 16.92
CA ALA A 384 29.84 -8.94 18.23
C ALA A 384 30.96 -9.43 19.16
N LYS A 385 31.23 -10.75 19.19
CA LYS A 385 32.35 -11.34 19.94
C LYS A 385 33.71 -10.89 19.41
N LYS A 386 33.93 -10.98 18.09
CA LYS A 386 35.16 -10.47 17.44
C LYS A 386 35.38 -8.97 17.68
N LYS A 387 34.31 -8.18 17.79
CA LYS A 387 34.39 -6.74 18.10
C LYS A 387 34.70 -6.47 19.58
N ALA A 388 34.36 -7.39 20.48
CA ALA A 388 34.64 -7.26 21.91
C ALA A 388 36.05 -7.78 22.27
N ASP A 389 36.51 -8.83 21.60
CA ASP A 389 37.84 -9.42 21.78
C ASP A 389 38.85 -8.76 20.85
N LEU A 390 39.35 -7.59 21.24
CA LEU A 390 40.55 -6.99 20.67
C LEU A 390 41.78 -7.78 21.14
N TYR A 391 42.11 -8.95 20.57
CA TYR A 391 43.46 -9.56 20.45
C TYR A 391 43.35 -10.93 19.75
N ASP A 392 44.17 -11.12 18.70
CA ASP A 392 44.26 -12.21 17.72
C ASP A 392 43.97 -13.66 18.18
N GLU A 393 43.18 -14.39 17.38
CA GLU A 393 43.58 -15.70 16.83
C GLU A 393 43.12 -15.81 15.36
N GLU A 394 44.08 -16.07 14.47
CA GLU A 394 43.87 -16.40 13.06
C GLU A 394 43.15 -17.76 12.95
N GLU A 395 41.82 -17.76 12.84
CA GLU A 395 41.06 -18.93 12.38
C GLU A 395 40.37 -18.62 11.05
N ASP A 396 40.89 -19.29 10.01
CA ASP A 396 40.35 -19.49 8.66
C ASP A 396 39.31 -18.47 8.19
N GLU A 397 39.78 -17.44 7.46
CA GLU A 397 38.96 -16.63 6.56
C GLU A 397 38.46 -17.51 5.40
N GLN A 398 37.56 -18.44 5.69
CA GLN A 398 36.68 -18.95 4.65
C GLN A 398 35.78 -17.79 4.24
N ASP A 399 35.89 -17.40 2.97
CA ASP A 399 35.08 -16.42 2.26
C ASP A 399 33.59 -16.81 2.33
N ILE A 400 32.98 -16.59 3.50
CA ILE A 400 31.58 -16.89 3.78
C ILE A 400 30.81 -15.61 3.50
N MET A 401 30.17 -15.56 2.33
CA MET A 401 29.19 -14.54 1.98
C MET A 401 28.20 -14.36 3.14
N LEU A 402 28.15 -13.17 3.74
CA LEU A 402 27.27 -12.90 4.87
C LEU A 402 25.81 -12.92 4.42
N VAL A 403 24.90 -13.09 5.37
CA VAL A 403 23.46 -12.98 5.11
C VAL A 403 23.11 -11.62 4.50
N GLN A 404 23.75 -10.54 4.96
CA GLN A 404 23.59 -9.20 4.40
C GLN A 404 24.01 -9.13 2.91
N ASP A 405 25.13 -9.78 2.56
CA ASP A 405 25.62 -9.82 1.17
C ASP A 405 24.69 -10.64 0.26
N LEU A 406 24.10 -11.73 0.79
CA LEU A 406 23.11 -12.54 0.09
C LEU A 406 21.83 -11.75 -0.21
N GLU A 407 21.33 -11.00 0.77
CA GLU A 407 20.17 -10.12 0.61
C GLU A 407 20.44 -9.03 -0.43
N ASP A 408 21.62 -8.41 -0.39
CA ASP A 408 22.04 -7.42 -1.38
C ASP A 408 22.13 -8.04 -2.79
N VAL A 409 22.63 -9.27 -2.93
CA VAL A 409 22.65 -10.00 -4.21
C VAL A 409 21.23 -10.27 -4.73
N TRP A 410 20.30 -10.66 -3.84
CA TRP A 410 18.90 -10.86 -4.22
C TRP A 410 18.23 -9.55 -4.64
N GLU A 411 18.46 -8.47 -3.90
CA GLU A 411 17.95 -7.15 -4.24
C GLU A 411 18.51 -6.68 -5.59
N GLN A 412 19.81 -6.87 -5.83
CA GLN A 412 20.44 -6.56 -7.11
C GLN A 412 19.86 -7.37 -8.26
N LYS A 413 19.63 -8.68 -8.08
CA LYS A 413 18.99 -9.54 -9.09
C LYS A 413 17.56 -9.07 -9.37
N PHE A 414 16.82 -8.70 -8.34
CA PHE A 414 15.47 -8.17 -8.46
C PHE A 414 15.45 -6.83 -9.21
N LEU A 415 16.36 -5.92 -8.89
CA LEU A 415 16.49 -4.62 -9.58
C LEU A 415 16.93 -4.76 -11.04
N GLN A 416 17.73 -5.78 -11.36
CA GLN A 416 18.12 -6.11 -12.74
C GLN A 416 16.96 -6.74 -13.52
N PHE A 417 16.09 -7.50 -12.84
CA PHE A 417 14.94 -8.13 -13.44
C PHE A 417 13.89 -7.08 -13.83
N LYS A 418 13.69 -6.91 -15.14
CA LYS A 418 12.59 -6.12 -15.66
C LYS A 418 11.41 -7.05 -15.94
N PRO A 419 10.30 -6.92 -15.19
CA PRO A 419 9.12 -7.72 -15.48
C PRO A 419 8.61 -7.40 -16.89
N GLY A 420 8.08 -8.40 -17.58
CA GLY A 420 7.41 -8.22 -18.86
C GLY A 420 6.27 -7.22 -18.74
N ALA A 421 6.13 -6.33 -19.72
CA ALA A 421 5.07 -5.34 -19.72
C ALA A 421 3.70 -6.04 -19.81
N ARG A 422 2.82 -5.80 -18.82
CA ARG A 422 1.44 -6.29 -18.84
C ARG A 422 0.59 -5.67 -19.94
N ILE A 423 1.02 -4.51 -20.45
CA ILE A 423 0.39 -3.78 -21.56
C ILE A 423 1.38 -3.84 -22.73
N THR A 424 0.97 -4.49 -23.81
CA THR A 424 1.84 -4.72 -24.97
C THR A 424 1.78 -3.54 -25.95
N GLU A 425 2.64 -3.55 -26.99
CA GLU A 425 2.54 -2.55 -28.05
C GLU A 425 1.23 -2.65 -28.83
N ALA A 426 0.66 -3.85 -28.95
CA ALA A 426 -0.63 -4.08 -29.57
C ALA A 426 -1.77 -3.43 -28.77
N ASP A 427 -1.66 -3.36 -27.44
CA ASP A 427 -2.61 -2.62 -26.60
C ASP A 427 -2.52 -1.10 -26.84
N LYS A 428 -1.30 -0.57 -26.94
CA LYS A 428 -1.08 0.87 -27.18
C LYS A 428 -1.54 1.31 -28.56
N LYS A 429 -1.30 0.49 -29.59
CA LYS A 429 -1.72 0.74 -30.98
C LYS A 429 -3.17 0.34 -31.24
N ASN A 430 -3.85 -0.28 -30.25
CA ASN A 430 -5.18 -0.87 -30.38
C ASN A 430 -5.27 -1.81 -31.60
N ASP A 431 -4.19 -2.57 -31.85
CA ASP A 431 -4.10 -3.50 -32.95
C ASP A 431 -4.95 -4.74 -32.64
N ARG A 432 -6.05 -4.89 -33.38
CA ARG A 432 -7.01 -5.98 -33.19
C ARG A 432 -6.63 -7.23 -33.97
N THR A 433 -5.53 -7.25 -34.71
CA THR A 433 -5.10 -8.44 -35.46
C THR A 433 -4.11 -9.30 -34.65
N SER A 434 -3.41 -8.69 -33.70
CA SER A 434 -2.42 -9.36 -32.84
C SER A 434 -3.06 -10.17 -31.70
N LEU A 435 -2.55 -11.38 -31.48
CA LEU A 435 -2.86 -12.23 -30.31
C LEU A 435 -2.24 -11.70 -29.01
N HIS A 436 -1.21 -10.86 -29.09
CA HIS A 436 -0.51 -10.34 -27.92
C HIS A 436 -1.19 -9.10 -27.31
N ARG A 437 -2.43 -8.82 -27.68
CA ARG A 437 -3.27 -7.75 -27.13
C ARG A 437 -4.08 -8.28 -25.94
N LYS A 438 -4.34 -7.44 -24.94
CA LYS A 438 -5.25 -7.70 -23.81
C LYS A 438 -5.03 -9.06 -23.15
N LEU A 439 -3.80 -9.30 -22.69
CA LEU A 439 -3.39 -10.54 -21.99
C LEU A 439 -4.21 -10.82 -20.71
N ASP A 440 -4.96 -9.84 -20.23
CA ASP A 440 -5.86 -9.93 -19.07
C ASP A 440 -7.24 -10.52 -19.41
N ARG A 441 -7.59 -10.66 -20.70
CA ARG A 441 -8.93 -11.08 -21.16
C ARG A 441 -8.86 -12.22 -22.16
N ASN A 442 -9.94 -12.99 -22.23
CA ASN A 442 -10.15 -13.96 -23.30
C ASN A 442 -10.53 -13.20 -24.60
N LEU A 443 -9.91 -13.58 -25.72
CA LEU A 443 -10.13 -12.97 -27.03
C LEU A 443 -10.93 -13.91 -27.93
N VAL A 444 -11.89 -13.36 -28.68
CA VAL A 444 -12.69 -14.14 -29.64
C VAL A 444 -12.30 -13.77 -31.08
N LEU A 445 -12.10 -14.78 -31.93
CA LEU A 445 -11.77 -14.60 -33.34
C LEU A 445 -12.99 -14.14 -34.14
N LEU A 446 -12.82 -13.09 -34.94
CA LEU A 446 -13.80 -12.61 -35.91
C LEU A 446 -13.16 -12.52 -37.31
N VAL A 447 -13.93 -12.94 -38.30
CA VAL A 447 -13.55 -12.91 -39.72
C VAL A 447 -14.49 -11.99 -40.46
N LYS A 448 -13.96 -11.23 -41.44
CA LYS A 448 -14.74 -10.38 -42.31
C LYS A 448 -15.17 -11.17 -43.55
N GLU A 449 -16.46 -11.42 -43.70
CA GLU A 449 -17.03 -12.10 -44.88
C GLU A 449 -17.98 -11.18 -45.64
N LYS A 450 -18.03 -11.36 -46.96
CA LYS A 450 -18.90 -10.60 -47.84
C LYS A 450 -20.22 -11.35 -48.06
N LEU A 451 -21.29 -10.86 -47.45
CA LEU A 451 -22.63 -11.42 -47.60
C LEU A 451 -23.41 -10.53 -48.60
N GLY A 452 -23.50 -10.97 -49.86
CA GLY A 452 -24.06 -10.16 -50.94
C GLY A 452 -23.16 -8.96 -51.29
N ASP A 453 -23.68 -7.74 -51.19
CA ASP A 453 -22.93 -6.49 -51.42
C ASP A 453 -22.39 -5.83 -50.15
N GLN A 454 -22.62 -6.42 -48.97
CA GLN A 454 -22.16 -5.88 -47.69
C GLN A 454 -21.11 -6.75 -47.01
N ASP A 455 -20.10 -6.09 -46.45
CA ASP A 455 -19.06 -6.69 -45.65
C ASP A 455 -19.47 -6.76 -44.17
N VAL A 456 -19.59 -7.97 -43.61
CA VAL A 456 -20.03 -8.17 -42.21
C VAL A 456 -18.96 -8.94 -41.42
N TRP A 457 -18.76 -8.56 -40.16
CA TRP A 457 -17.87 -9.27 -39.23
C TRP A 457 -18.64 -10.38 -38.51
N MET A 458 -18.20 -11.62 -38.65
CA MET A 458 -18.89 -12.80 -38.11
C MET A 458 -17.89 -13.76 -37.47
N LEU A 459 -18.41 -14.74 -36.73
CA LEU A 459 -17.61 -15.87 -36.29
C LEU A 459 -17.27 -16.76 -37.50
N PRO A 460 -16.12 -17.46 -37.48
CA PRO A 460 -15.83 -18.51 -38.45
C PRO A 460 -17.00 -19.48 -38.61
N GLN A 461 -17.54 -19.58 -39.83
CA GLN A 461 -18.61 -20.53 -40.13
C GLN A 461 -18.39 -21.15 -41.50
N THR A 462 -18.77 -22.42 -41.64
CA THR A 462 -18.76 -23.12 -42.94
C THR A 462 -20.03 -23.95 -43.06
N GLU A 463 -20.50 -24.16 -44.29
CA GLU A 463 -21.62 -25.04 -44.56
C GLU A 463 -21.30 -26.50 -44.18
N TRP A 464 -22.24 -27.15 -43.49
CA TRP A 464 -22.13 -28.55 -43.08
C TRP A 464 -22.31 -29.46 -44.30
N GLN A 465 -21.49 -30.52 -44.38
CA GLN A 465 -21.54 -31.48 -45.49
C GLN A 465 -22.15 -32.82 -45.05
N PRO A 466 -23.00 -33.46 -45.87
CA PRO A 466 -23.58 -34.77 -45.57
C PRO A 466 -22.51 -35.84 -45.37
N GLY A 467 -22.46 -36.45 -44.18
CA GLY A 467 -21.46 -37.46 -43.80
C GLY A 467 -20.40 -36.98 -42.80
N GLU A 468 -20.39 -35.69 -42.43
CA GLU A 468 -19.49 -35.10 -41.44
C GLU A 468 -20.20 -34.91 -40.07
N THR A 469 -19.48 -35.01 -38.96
CA THR A 469 -20.03 -34.62 -37.65
C THR A 469 -19.97 -33.09 -37.48
N LEU A 470 -20.85 -32.50 -36.65
CA LEU A 470 -20.81 -31.05 -36.36
C LEU A 470 -19.43 -30.60 -35.85
N ARG A 471 -18.72 -31.47 -35.11
CA ARG A 471 -17.35 -31.25 -34.67
C ARG A 471 -16.37 -31.23 -35.85
N GLY A 472 -16.49 -32.19 -36.77
CA GLY A 472 -15.67 -32.25 -37.99
C GLY A 472 -15.79 -30.97 -38.82
N THR A 473 -17.01 -30.44 -38.97
CA THR A 473 -17.26 -29.19 -39.70
C THR A 473 -16.57 -27.99 -39.05
N ALA A 474 -16.51 -27.93 -37.72
CA ALA A 474 -15.78 -26.88 -37.00
C ALA A 474 -14.26 -27.02 -37.16
N GLU A 475 -13.72 -28.24 -37.09
CA GLU A 475 -12.29 -28.53 -37.32
C GLU A 475 -11.87 -28.15 -38.75
N ARG A 476 -12.69 -28.45 -39.76
CA ARG A 476 -12.49 -28.04 -41.15
C ARG A 476 -12.52 -26.53 -41.33
N THR A 477 -13.42 -25.83 -40.61
CA THR A 477 -13.49 -24.36 -40.63
C THR A 477 -12.20 -23.74 -40.12
N LEU A 478 -11.62 -24.29 -39.05
CA LEU A 478 -10.34 -23.82 -38.51
C LEU A 478 -9.16 -24.11 -39.46
N ALA A 479 -9.09 -25.31 -40.05
CA ALA A 479 -8.05 -25.67 -41.02
C ALA A 479 -8.05 -24.77 -42.26
N THR A 480 -9.24 -24.44 -42.78
CA THR A 480 -9.39 -23.55 -43.94
C THR A 480 -8.92 -22.12 -43.64
N LEU A 481 -9.05 -21.68 -42.38
CA LEU A 481 -8.60 -20.35 -41.94
C LEU A 481 -7.08 -20.31 -41.71
N SER A 482 -6.48 -21.37 -41.18
CA SER A 482 -5.03 -21.43 -40.96
C SER A 482 -4.26 -21.45 -42.29
N GLU A 483 -4.73 -22.20 -43.29
CA GLU A 483 -4.08 -22.28 -44.61
C GLU A 483 -4.13 -20.95 -45.38
N LYS A 484 -5.17 -20.13 -45.17
CA LYS A 484 -5.28 -18.80 -45.78
C LYS A 484 -4.43 -17.73 -45.08
N ALA A 485 -3.97 -17.97 -43.85
CA ALA A 485 -3.24 -17.01 -43.03
C ALA A 485 -1.70 -17.11 -43.17
N GLU A 486 -1.17 -18.17 -43.77
CA GLU A 486 0.27 -18.40 -43.92
C GLU A 486 1.06 -17.42 -44.80
N PRO A 487 0.51 -16.66 -45.79
CA PRO A 487 1.35 -15.76 -46.59
C PRO A 487 1.79 -14.48 -45.85
N MET A 488 1.41 -14.26 -44.58
CA MET A 488 1.58 -12.99 -43.87
C MET A 488 2.56 -13.04 -42.68
N LEU A 489 3.17 -14.20 -42.39
CA LEU A 489 4.18 -14.35 -41.34
C LEU A 489 5.55 -14.57 -41.96
N GLY A 490 6.38 -13.52 -41.94
CA GLY A 490 7.79 -13.59 -42.32
C GLY A 490 8.60 -14.61 -41.49
N PRO A 491 9.79 -15.01 -41.94
CA PRO A 491 10.47 -16.20 -41.44
C PRO A 491 11.00 -15.96 -40.03
N GLN A 492 10.42 -16.62 -39.03
CA GLN A 492 11.06 -16.80 -37.73
C GLN A 492 10.96 -18.25 -37.29
N GLY A 493 12.13 -18.88 -37.25
CA GLY A 493 12.52 -19.93 -36.32
C GLY A 493 11.69 -21.20 -36.35
N GLY A 494 12.24 -22.27 -36.91
CA GLY A 494 11.70 -23.61 -36.73
C GLY A 494 11.54 -23.94 -35.24
N TRP A 495 10.30 -24.19 -34.83
CA TRP A 495 10.02 -24.91 -33.59
C TRP A 495 9.96 -26.38 -33.96
N SER A 496 11.09 -27.06 -33.81
CA SER A 496 11.12 -28.51 -33.76
C SER A 496 10.29 -28.96 -32.56
N SER A 497 9.17 -29.61 -32.81
CA SER A 497 8.46 -30.40 -31.82
C SER A 497 9.32 -31.61 -31.44
N GLN A 498 10.10 -31.49 -30.38
CA GLN A 498 10.56 -32.64 -29.61
C GLN A 498 10.40 -32.33 -28.13
N ALA A 499 9.27 -32.79 -27.60
CA ALA A 499 9.16 -33.13 -26.20
C ALA A 499 10.22 -34.21 -25.91
N MET A 500 11.30 -33.82 -25.24
CA MET A 500 12.14 -34.75 -24.49
C MET A 500 11.57 -34.87 -23.09
N SER A 501 10.68 -35.86 -22.94
CA SER A 501 10.80 -36.81 -21.85
C SER A 501 12.04 -37.68 -22.10
N GLN A 502 13.11 -37.45 -21.33
CA GLN A 502 14.16 -38.44 -21.04
C GLN A 502 14.64 -38.10 -19.62
N ASP A 503 14.21 -38.86 -18.61
CA ASP A 503 14.96 -40.04 -18.16
C ASP A 503 15.62 -40.90 -19.26
N CYS A 504 16.95 -40.84 -19.23
CA CYS A 504 17.92 -41.92 -19.33
C CYS A 504 17.92 -42.89 -20.53
N CYS A 505 19.03 -42.79 -21.28
CA CYS A 505 19.86 -43.86 -21.87
C CYS A 505 19.96 -43.92 -23.42
N SER A 506 21.15 -43.52 -23.89
CA SER A 506 22.05 -44.23 -24.83
C SER A 506 21.78 -44.25 -26.34
N ASP A 507 22.72 -43.58 -27.04
CA ASP A 507 23.48 -43.97 -28.24
C ASP A 507 22.81 -44.22 -29.61
N GLY A 508 23.37 -43.58 -30.65
CA GLY A 508 23.50 -44.19 -31.99
C GLY A 508 23.32 -43.29 -33.22
N HIS A 509 24.43 -42.79 -33.78
CA HIS A 509 24.64 -42.22 -35.12
C HIS A 509 23.79 -42.75 -36.31
N ARG A 510 23.40 -41.88 -37.27
CA ARG A 510 23.96 -41.79 -38.66
C ARG A 510 23.19 -40.85 -39.62
N ASP A 511 23.93 -40.40 -40.63
CA ASP A 511 23.68 -39.42 -41.70
C ASP A 511 22.53 -39.71 -42.69
N THR A 512 21.94 -38.67 -43.32
CA THR A 512 22.04 -38.36 -44.78
C THR A 512 21.12 -37.20 -45.24
N ALA A 513 21.55 -36.54 -46.33
CA ALA A 513 21.12 -35.26 -46.92
C ALA A 513 19.96 -35.39 -47.97
N PRO A 514 19.47 -34.29 -48.59
CA PRO A 514 18.06 -34.10 -49.03
C PRO A 514 17.80 -34.30 -50.54
N LEU A 515 16.51 -34.33 -50.94
CA LEU A 515 16.07 -34.17 -52.34
C LEU A 515 14.93 -33.13 -52.48
N GLN A 516 15.02 -32.31 -53.54
CA GLN A 516 14.14 -31.20 -53.92
C GLN A 516 12.94 -31.64 -54.80
N SER A 517 11.80 -30.97 -54.55
CA SER A 517 10.69 -30.43 -55.40
C SER A 517 10.27 -31.09 -56.74
N PRO A 518 8.98 -30.99 -57.16
CA PRO A 518 8.41 -29.78 -57.81
C PRO A 518 6.96 -29.46 -57.35
N GLY A 519 6.50 -28.20 -57.25
CA GLY A 519 6.11 -27.33 -58.36
C GLY A 519 4.58 -27.33 -58.55
N GLY A 520 3.89 -26.26 -58.15
CA GLY A 520 2.42 -26.13 -58.30
C GLY A 520 1.88 -24.72 -57.99
N SER A 521 1.60 -23.99 -59.07
CA SER A 521 0.76 -22.79 -59.27
C SER A 521 -0.06 -22.19 -58.10
N GLU A 522 0.16 -20.90 -57.84
CA GLU A 522 -0.68 -20.00 -57.04
C GLU A 522 -2.02 -19.66 -57.75
N PRO A 523 -3.14 -19.55 -57.01
CA PRO A 523 -4.29 -18.75 -57.42
C PRO A 523 -4.51 -17.51 -56.52
N SER A 524 -4.72 -16.39 -57.22
CA SER A 524 -5.27 -15.08 -56.81
C SER A 524 -5.89 -14.95 -55.42
N GLY A 525 -5.27 -14.10 -54.58
CA GLY A 525 -5.72 -13.79 -53.23
C GLY A 525 -6.89 -12.79 -53.15
N THR A 526 -7.91 -13.18 -52.40
CA THR A 526 -8.83 -12.25 -51.71
C THR A 526 -8.31 -12.04 -50.29
N GLU A 527 -7.88 -10.82 -49.95
CA GLU A 527 -7.41 -10.47 -48.59
C GLU A 527 -8.51 -10.75 -47.56
N THR A 528 -8.29 -11.75 -46.72
CA THR A 528 -9.22 -12.09 -45.64
C THR A 528 -8.80 -11.29 -44.41
N SER A 529 -9.64 -10.35 -43.96
CA SER A 529 -9.32 -9.52 -42.79
C SER A 529 -9.73 -10.24 -41.49
N LEU A 530 -8.76 -10.45 -40.60
CA LEU A 530 -8.92 -11.12 -39.31
C LEU A 530 -8.81 -10.13 -38.15
N ARG A 531 -9.62 -10.30 -37.10
CA ARG A 531 -9.45 -9.54 -35.85
C ARG A 531 -9.90 -10.33 -34.62
N TRP A 532 -9.36 -9.95 -33.46
CA TRP A 532 -9.65 -10.45 -32.14
C TRP A 532 -10.41 -9.39 -31.33
N MET A 533 -11.54 -9.78 -30.75
CA MET A 533 -12.40 -8.92 -29.95
C MET A 533 -12.28 -9.20 -28.46
#